data_AF-A0A6V8SNK7-F1
#
_entry.id   AF-A0A6V8SNK7-F1
#
_cell.length_a   1.000
_cell.length_b   1.000
_cell.length_c   1.000
_cell.angle_alpha   90.00
_cell.angle_beta   90.00
_cell.angle_gamma   90.00
#
_symmetry.space_group_name_H-M   'P 1'
#
loop_
_entity.id
_entity.type
_entity.pdbx_description
1 polymer ?
#
loop_
_entity_poly.entity_id
_entity_poly.type
_entity_poly.pdbx_seq_one_letter_code
_entity_poly.pdbx_strand_id
1 'polypeptide(L)'
;MLKKICYGKQMIIKISSLFLIFTILSSCFCIKQVNAEPSTNEGAKPITKEEATTIVQDIFNNRNKAIIDGNMNLVKELYDTKTKYGTWAYEYEQKKDQYLHNWQEKQGAKFVEIVPKVVVRKVRGDQTKASINFICSTEYKYIYDNEPDVLNSFRIGTYHIMSLAKLGDKWIINKEWYKDPFGDSLDLEKLKVDSIKTHILSQPPRDFSTLNERRKGAMDYAFRYCGAASEEIFEFKYNKKYRDYNPEGGDCANFASQILYEGGKFKKNGAWGYDSSGATRAWLNADGFKNYMVGSGRASVIAYGSYEKVYKASYKLLPGDFVAYEKKGDINHISVVTGADSKGYALVTCHNTDRNNVPWDLGWSDKKIKYWLVRVHY
;
A
#
# COMPACT_ATOMS: atom_id res chain seq x y z
N MET A 1 -33.24 -54.49 -22.15
CA MET A 1 -34.63 -53.99 -22.19
C MET A 1 -34.60 -52.48 -21.99
N LEU A 2 -34.80 -51.65 -23.04
CA LEU A 2 -34.98 -50.17 -23.01
C LEU A 2 -33.77 -49.33 -22.48
N LYS A 3 -33.40 -48.12 -22.96
CA LYS A 3 -33.83 -47.26 -24.10
C LYS A 3 -32.76 -46.15 -24.36
N LYS A 4 -32.88 -45.41 -25.49
CA LYS A 4 -32.20 -44.15 -25.91
C LYS A 4 -30.78 -44.31 -26.53
N ILE A 5 -30.41 -43.78 -27.72
CA ILE A 5 -30.67 -42.51 -28.48
C ILE A 5 -29.90 -41.30 -27.89
N CYS A 6 -29.15 -40.46 -28.62
CA CYS A 6 -28.40 -40.57 -29.89
C CYS A 6 -27.53 -39.29 -30.13
N TYR A 7 -26.55 -39.35 -31.06
CA TYR A 7 -25.83 -38.25 -31.76
C TYR A 7 -24.98 -37.19 -31.03
N GLY A 8 -23.88 -36.78 -31.71
CA GLY A 8 -23.19 -35.50 -31.48
C GLY A 8 -21.65 -35.51 -31.61
N LYS A 9 -21.06 -35.74 -32.80
CA LYS A 9 -19.60 -35.61 -33.04
C LYS A 9 -19.24 -34.29 -33.72
N GLN A 10 -18.07 -33.75 -33.35
CA GLN A 10 -17.53 -32.46 -33.80
C GLN A 10 -17.24 -32.41 -35.31
N MET A 11 -17.33 -31.21 -35.91
CA MET A 11 -16.80 -30.92 -37.24
C MET A 11 -15.88 -29.70 -37.17
N ILE A 12 -14.65 -29.86 -37.64
CA ILE A 12 -13.60 -28.82 -37.67
C ILE A 12 -13.50 -28.33 -39.13
N ILE A 13 -13.53 -27.02 -39.34
CA ILE A 13 -13.24 -26.41 -40.65
C ILE A 13 -12.12 -25.38 -40.46
N LYS A 14 -11.03 -25.55 -41.22
CA LYS A 14 -9.95 -24.57 -41.35
C LYS A 14 -10.37 -23.50 -42.37
N ILE A 15 -10.07 -22.23 -42.11
CA ILE A 15 -10.17 -21.16 -43.11
C ILE A 15 -8.75 -20.78 -43.56
N SER A 16 -8.53 -20.78 -44.86
CA SER A 16 -7.24 -20.50 -45.52
C SER A 16 -7.19 -19.11 -46.13
N SER A 17 -5.97 -18.58 -46.24
CA SER A 17 -5.63 -17.27 -46.79
C SER A 17 -5.90 -17.09 -48.29
N LEU A 18 -5.80 -15.82 -48.74
CA LEU A 18 -5.88 -15.22 -50.09
C LEU A 18 -7.23 -14.61 -50.46
N PHE A 19 -7.25 -13.30 -50.69
CA PHE A 19 -7.68 -12.69 -51.96
C PHE A 19 -7.04 -11.30 -52.12
N LEU A 20 -6.86 -10.86 -53.38
CA LEU A 20 -5.94 -9.78 -53.77
C LEU A 20 -6.56 -8.95 -54.91
N ILE A 21 -6.43 -7.61 -54.83
CA ILE A 21 -6.66 -6.58 -55.89
C ILE A 21 -8.10 -6.40 -56.43
N PHE A 22 -8.51 -5.11 -56.46
CA PHE A 22 -9.42 -4.36 -57.37
C PHE A 22 -9.95 -3.16 -56.53
N THR A 23 -9.89 -1.88 -56.93
CA THR A 23 -9.30 -1.22 -58.12
C THR A 23 -8.96 0.25 -57.77
N ILE A 24 -8.19 0.96 -58.60
CA ILE A 24 -7.97 2.42 -58.51
C ILE A 24 -8.64 3.09 -59.70
N LEU A 25 -9.63 3.99 -59.49
CA LEU A 25 -9.86 5.15 -60.37
C LEU A 25 -10.94 6.12 -59.86
N SER A 26 -10.65 7.41 -60.05
CA SER A 26 -11.59 8.55 -60.20
C SER A 26 -12.35 9.09 -58.99
N SER A 27 -11.83 10.18 -58.42
CA SER A 27 -12.61 11.42 -58.23
C SER A 27 -11.66 12.60 -57.97
N CYS A 28 -11.31 13.34 -59.02
CA CYS A 28 -10.73 14.67 -58.87
C CYS A 28 -11.86 15.64 -58.50
N PHE A 29 -11.80 16.31 -57.35
CA PHE A 29 -12.55 17.56 -57.16
C PHE A 29 -11.83 18.53 -56.21
N CYS A 30 -11.36 19.63 -56.80
CA CYS A 30 -11.03 20.93 -56.22
C CYS A 30 -10.50 21.00 -54.76
N ILE A 31 -9.16 20.99 -54.63
CA ILE A 31 -8.51 21.66 -53.50
C ILE A 31 -8.70 23.18 -53.68
N LYS A 32 -9.62 23.78 -52.91
CA LYS A 32 -9.54 25.22 -52.63
C LYS A 32 -8.46 25.42 -51.57
N GLN A 33 -7.33 26.03 -51.94
CA GLN A 33 -6.43 26.62 -50.96
C GLN A 33 -7.15 27.75 -50.23
N VAL A 34 -7.68 27.45 -49.05
CA VAL A 34 -7.85 28.47 -48.02
C VAL A 34 -6.47 28.65 -47.41
N ASN A 35 -5.85 29.80 -47.66
CA ASN A 35 -4.66 30.22 -46.92
C ASN A 35 -5.08 30.48 -45.47
N ALA A 36 -5.09 29.42 -44.66
CA ALA A 36 -5.01 29.57 -43.22
C ALA A 36 -3.60 30.09 -42.92
N GLU A 37 -3.52 31.32 -42.40
CA GLU A 37 -2.29 31.80 -41.77
C GLU A 37 -1.85 30.77 -40.74
N PRO A 38 -0.54 30.44 -40.65
CA PRO A 38 -0.07 29.53 -39.63
C PRO A 38 -0.22 30.22 -38.27
N SER A 39 -1.32 29.95 -37.58
CA SER A 39 -1.50 30.36 -36.19
C SER A 39 -0.33 29.80 -35.40
N THR A 40 0.58 30.66 -34.96
CA THR A 40 1.68 30.32 -34.08
C THR A 40 1.14 30.04 -32.68
N ASN A 41 0.48 28.89 -32.54
CA ASN A 41 0.40 28.21 -31.27
C ASN A 41 1.83 27.78 -30.92
N GLU A 42 2.56 28.65 -30.25
CA GLU A 42 3.68 28.24 -29.41
C GLU A 42 3.12 27.21 -28.43
N GLY A 43 3.34 25.93 -28.73
CA GLY A 43 2.83 24.84 -27.91
C GLY A 43 3.37 25.00 -26.49
N ALA A 44 2.47 25.06 -25.51
CA ALA A 44 2.83 25.27 -24.11
C ALA A 44 3.99 24.35 -23.69
N LYS A 45 5.03 24.93 -23.08
CA LYS A 45 6.28 24.23 -22.74
C LYS A 45 5.98 22.91 -22.03
N PRO A 46 6.56 21.77 -22.47
CA PRO A 46 6.44 20.51 -21.75
C PRO A 46 6.95 20.64 -20.31
N ILE A 47 6.19 20.09 -19.37
CA ILE A 47 6.58 20.06 -17.95
C ILE A 47 7.72 19.04 -17.72
N THR A 48 8.76 19.43 -16.99
CA THR A 48 9.88 18.52 -16.68
C THR A 48 9.58 17.60 -15.49
N LYS A 49 10.44 16.60 -15.25
CA LYS A 49 10.29 15.72 -14.07
C LYS A 49 10.55 16.45 -12.77
N GLU A 50 11.47 17.41 -12.81
CA GLU A 50 11.94 18.23 -11.69
C GLU A 50 10.84 19.22 -11.30
N GLU A 51 10.29 19.95 -12.28
CA GLU A 51 9.10 20.81 -12.12
C GLU A 51 7.92 19.99 -11.53
N ALA A 52 7.61 18.83 -12.12
CA ALA A 52 6.55 17.94 -11.64
C ALA A 52 6.81 17.38 -10.23
N THR A 53 8.06 17.12 -9.86
CA THR A 53 8.42 16.63 -8.52
C THR A 53 8.17 17.71 -7.49
N THR A 54 8.62 18.95 -7.75
CA THR A 54 8.38 20.10 -6.87
C THR A 54 6.88 20.36 -6.67
N ILE A 55 6.11 20.43 -7.76
CA ILE A 55 4.66 20.67 -7.71
C ILE A 55 3.94 19.62 -6.87
N VAL A 56 4.23 18.33 -7.07
CA VAL A 56 3.58 17.25 -6.31
C VAL A 56 4.07 17.23 -4.86
N GLN A 57 5.35 17.49 -4.60
CA GLN A 57 5.92 17.59 -3.25
C GLN A 57 5.23 18.72 -2.46
N ASP A 58 5.04 19.90 -3.05
CA ASP A 58 4.37 21.04 -2.42
C ASP A 58 2.88 20.75 -2.15
N ILE A 59 2.18 20.13 -3.10
CA ILE A 59 0.79 19.69 -2.91
C ILE A 59 0.69 18.74 -1.71
N PHE A 60 1.56 17.72 -1.63
CA PHE A 60 1.54 16.76 -0.52
C PHE A 60 1.94 17.42 0.81
N ASN A 61 2.95 18.31 0.82
CA ASN A 61 3.35 19.07 2.02
C ASN A 61 2.17 19.90 2.57
N ASN A 62 1.52 20.68 1.70
CA ASN A 62 0.39 21.53 2.07
C ASN A 62 -0.82 20.71 2.53
N ARG A 63 -1.15 19.62 1.83
CA ARG A 63 -2.22 18.69 2.20
C ARG A 63 -1.99 18.08 3.58
N ASN A 64 -0.80 17.54 3.80
CA ASN A 64 -0.43 16.89 5.05
C ASN A 64 -0.41 17.87 6.24
N LYS A 65 0.09 19.10 6.03
CA LYS A 65 0.01 20.16 7.04
C LYS A 65 -1.45 20.53 7.35
N ALA A 66 -2.29 20.70 6.34
CA ALA A 66 -3.70 21.03 6.54
C ALA A 66 -4.47 19.92 7.29
N ILE A 67 -4.14 18.64 7.06
CA ILE A 67 -4.66 17.50 7.84
C ILE A 67 -4.24 17.60 9.32
N ILE A 68 -2.95 17.83 9.60
CA ILE A 68 -2.44 17.98 10.98
C ILE A 68 -3.05 19.19 11.71
N ASP A 69 -3.29 20.28 10.99
CA ASP A 69 -3.93 21.49 11.50
C ASP A 69 -5.47 21.38 11.56
N GLY A 70 -6.07 20.26 11.16
CA GLY A 70 -7.53 20.03 11.12
C GLY A 70 -8.30 20.89 10.10
N ASN A 71 -7.60 21.48 9.13
CA ASN A 71 -8.15 22.47 8.20
C ASN A 71 -8.53 21.86 6.85
N MET A 72 -9.65 21.14 6.81
CA MET A 72 -10.15 20.50 5.60
C MET A 72 -10.57 21.47 4.48
N ASN A 73 -10.77 22.76 4.77
CA ASN A 73 -10.98 23.77 3.74
C ASN A 73 -9.71 23.99 2.90
N LEU A 74 -8.53 24.05 3.54
CA LEU A 74 -7.26 24.13 2.83
C LEU A 74 -6.96 22.84 2.06
N VAL A 75 -7.33 21.67 2.58
CA VAL A 75 -7.27 20.40 1.81
C VAL A 75 -8.14 20.51 0.56
N LYS A 76 -9.38 21.00 0.69
CA LYS A 76 -10.34 21.13 -0.41
C LYS A 76 -9.86 22.04 -1.54
N GLU A 77 -9.15 23.14 -1.23
CA GLU A 77 -8.58 24.05 -2.23
C GLU A 77 -7.57 23.38 -3.17
N LEU A 78 -6.98 22.25 -2.79
CA LEU A 78 -6.04 21.48 -3.62
C LEU A 78 -6.74 20.64 -4.70
N TYR A 79 -8.08 20.54 -4.70
CA TYR A 79 -8.86 19.66 -5.57
C TYR A 79 -9.83 20.41 -6.47
N ASP A 80 -9.98 19.94 -7.71
CA ASP A 80 -11.05 20.40 -8.60
C ASP A 80 -12.39 19.76 -8.22
N THR A 81 -13.03 20.25 -7.16
CA THR A 81 -14.34 19.75 -6.72
C THR A 81 -15.51 20.15 -7.64
N LYS A 82 -15.23 20.69 -8.84
CA LYS A 82 -16.22 20.85 -9.91
C LYS A 82 -16.28 19.62 -10.81
N THR A 83 -15.25 18.75 -10.79
CA THR A 83 -15.26 17.48 -11.54
C THR A 83 -15.54 16.30 -10.62
N LYS A 84 -16.17 15.26 -11.18
CA LYS A 84 -16.45 14.01 -10.46
C LYS A 84 -15.18 13.36 -9.89
N TYR A 85 -14.06 13.41 -10.63
CA TYR A 85 -12.82 12.78 -10.20
C TYR A 85 -12.06 13.60 -9.14
N GLY A 86 -12.10 14.93 -9.22
CA GLY A 86 -11.52 15.81 -8.19
C GLY A 86 -12.30 15.73 -6.88
N THR A 87 -13.63 15.73 -6.95
CA THR A 87 -14.51 15.50 -5.78
C THR A 87 -14.23 14.15 -5.13
N TRP A 88 -14.16 13.05 -5.90
CA TRP A 88 -13.83 11.73 -5.35
C TRP A 88 -12.45 11.68 -4.69
N ALA A 89 -11.43 12.30 -5.30
CA ALA A 89 -10.08 12.34 -4.72
C ALA A 89 -10.06 13.11 -3.38
N TYR A 90 -10.80 14.22 -3.28
CA TYR A 90 -11.00 14.95 -2.03
C TYR A 90 -11.75 14.10 -0.98
N GLU A 91 -12.82 13.40 -1.36
CA GLU A 91 -13.59 12.52 -0.45
C GLU A 91 -12.74 11.38 0.14
N TYR A 92 -11.72 10.88 -0.58
CA TYR A 92 -10.78 9.90 -0.03
C TYR A 92 -9.88 10.51 1.05
N GLU A 93 -9.35 11.72 0.84
CA GLU A 93 -8.57 12.41 1.87
C GLU A 93 -9.41 12.77 3.10
N GLN A 94 -10.70 13.10 2.95
CA GLN A 94 -11.60 13.28 4.10
C GLN A 94 -11.78 11.99 4.91
N LYS A 95 -11.86 10.82 4.26
CA LYS A 95 -11.94 9.52 4.97
C LYS A 95 -10.64 9.20 5.70
N LYS A 96 -9.50 9.46 5.06
CA LYS A 96 -8.17 9.30 5.64
C LYS A 96 -7.96 10.22 6.84
N ASP A 97 -8.35 11.49 6.74
CA ASP A 97 -8.33 12.44 7.86
C ASP A 97 -9.15 11.92 9.06
N GLN A 98 -10.41 11.53 8.83
CA GLN A 98 -11.26 10.93 9.86
C GLN A 98 -10.65 9.64 10.44
N TYR A 99 -10.02 8.81 9.60
CA TYR A 99 -9.35 7.58 10.04
C TYR A 99 -8.20 7.88 11.00
N LEU A 100 -7.34 8.85 10.65
CA LEU A 100 -6.18 9.24 11.47
C LEU A 100 -6.64 9.83 12.80
N HIS A 101 -7.66 10.70 12.81
CA HIS A 101 -8.29 11.23 14.02
C HIS A 101 -8.86 10.12 14.91
N ASN A 102 -9.61 9.17 14.34
CA ASN A 102 -10.17 8.04 15.10
C ASN A 102 -9.06 7.12 15.67
N TRP A 103 -7.94 6.95 14.96
CA TRP A 103 -6.80 6.20 15.46
C TRP A 103 -6.09 6.93 16.60
N GLN A 104 -5.86 8.23 16.46
CA GLN A 104 -5.32 9.10 17.52
C GLN A 104 -6.13 8.99 18.83
N GLU A 105 -7.46 9.11 18.74
CA GLU A 105 -8.36 8.98 19.90
C GLU A 105 -8.21 7.61 20.57
N LYS A 106 -8.24 6.53 19.78
CA LYS A 106 -8.14 5.13 20.27
C LYS A 106 -6.79 4.83 20.92
N GLN A 107 -5.70 5.37 20.38
CA GLN A 107 -4.35 5.12 20.89
C GLN A 107 -3.96 6.04 22.06
N GLY A 108 -4.58 7.22 22.19
CA GLY A 108 -4.05 8.28 23.04
C GLY A 108 -2.77 8.89 22.48
N ALA A 109 -2.75 9.09 21.17
CA ALA A 109 -1.60 9.59 20.44
C ALA A 109 -1.99 10.78 19.56
N LYS A 110 -1.00 11.58 19.17
CA LYS A 110 -1.17 12.70 18.24
C LYS A 110 -0.12 12.65 17.13
N PHE A 111 -0.54 12.73 15.87
CA PHE A 111 0.38 12.99 14.77
C PHE A 111 0.88 14.44 14.87
N VAL A 112 2.20 14.62 14.75
CA VAL A 112 2.86 15.93 14.85
C VAL A 112 3.44 16.39 13.52
N GLU A 113 3.84 15.44 12.66
CA GLU A 113 4.27 15.70 11.29
C GLU A 113 3.86 14.52 10.40
N ILE A 114 3.56 14.80 9.13
CA ILE A 114 3.39 13.79 8.08
C ILE A 114 4.24 14.24 6.89
N VAL A 115 5.44 13.67 6.76
CA VAL A 115 6.50 14.11 5.84
C VAL A 115 6.50 13.24 4.59
N PRO A 116 6.11 13.76 3.40
CA PRO A 116 6.13 13.02 2.15
C PRO A 116 7.48 13.16 1.46
N LYS A 117 7.93 12.12 0.76
CA LYS A 117 9.04 12.14 -0.21
C LYS A 117 8.53 11.63 -1.55
N VAL A 118 8.43 12.53 -2.53
CA VAL A 118 7.94 12.23 -3.87
C VAL A 118 9.09 11.85 -4.81
N VAL A 119 8.90 10.78 -5.60
CA VAL A 119 9.83 10.41 -6.70
C VAL A 119 9.05 10.18 -7.99
N VAL A 120 9.11 11.15 -8.91
CA VAL A 120 8.41 11.08 -10.20
C VAL A 120 9.07 10.06 -11.13
N ARG A 121 8.33 9.02 -11.50
CA ARG A 121 8.77 8.00 -12.46
C ARG A 121 8.51 8.45 -13.90
N LYS A 122 7.35 9.05 -14.16
CA LYS A 122 6.91 9.50 -15.49
C LYS A 122 6.01 10.72 -15.38
N VAL A 123 6.20 11.66 -16.31
CA VAL A 123 5.32 12.82 -16.50
C VAL A 123 4.93 12.92 -17.98
N ARG A 124 3.74 13.45 -18.25
CA ARG A 124 3.23 13.83 -19.57
C ARG A 124 2.39 15.10 -19.43
N GLY A 125 2.52 16.03 -20.37
CA GLY A 125 1.73 17.26 -20.39
C GLY A 125 2.61 18.49 -20.57
N ASP A 126 2.07 19.62 -20.16
CA ASP A 126 2.57 20.97 -20.39
C ASP A 126 2.33 21.84 -19.14
N GLN A 127 2.65 23.14 -19.22
CA GLN A 127 2.45 24.10 -18.13
C GLN A 127 0.98 24.41 -17.77
N THR A 128 -0.01 23.83 -18.47
CA THR A 128 -1.45 23.99 -18.20
C THR A 128 -2.10 22.74 -17.60
N LYS A 129 -1.59 21.54 -17.95
CA LYS A 129 -2.12 20.24 -17.51
C LYS A 129 -1.01 19.18 -17.49
N ALA A 130 -1.00 18.35 -16.45
CA ALA A 130 -0.01 17.28 -16.30
C ALA A 130 -0.66 15.97 -15.85
N SER A 131 -0.11 14.84 -16.33
CA SER A 131 -0.39 13.50 -15.82
C SER A 131 0.92 12.89 -15.33
N ILE A 132 0.95 12.53 -14.05
CA ILE A 132 2.16 12.21 -13.30
C ILE A 132 2.00 10.82 -12.67
N ASN A 133 2.98 9.95 -12.89
CA ASN A 133 3.13 8.70 -12.16
C ASN A 133 4.37 8.79 -11.27
N PHE A 134 4.18 8.55 -9.98
CA PHE A 134 5.20 8.73 -8.95
C PHE A 134 5.00 7.71 -7.82
N ILE A 135 6.05 7.51 -7.04
CA ILE A 135 5.93 6.94 -5.70
C ILE A 135 5.94 8.07 -4.68
N CYS A 136 5.20 7.91 -3.59
CA CYS A 136 5.28 8.77 -2.43
C CYS A 136 5.56 7.92 -1.19
N SER A 137 6.74 8.14 -0.60
CA SER A 137 7.12 7.54 0.68
C SER A 137 6.77 8.54 1.77
N THR A 138 5.77 8.23 2.60
CA THR A 138 5.26 9.16 3.62
C THR A 138 5.62 8.66 5.00
N GLU A 139 6.42 9.43 5.73
CA GLU A 139 6.72 9.21 7.13
C GLU A 139 5.68 9.93 8.01
N TYR A 140 5.09 9.21 8.95
CA TYR A 140 4.14 9.72 9.92
C TYR A 140 4.84 9.73 11.27
N LYS A 141 4.91 10.90 11.91
CA LYS A 141 5.52 11.08 13.23
C LYS A 141 4.44 11.37 14.26
N TYR A 142 4.50 10.70 15.41
CA TYR A 142 3.51 10.82 16.46
C TYR A 142 4.11 10.72 17.87
N ILE A 143 3.42 11.33 18.81
CA ILE A 143 3.73 11.32 20.25
C ILE A 143 2.53 10.73 21.01
N TYR A 144 2.75 10.20 22.20
CA TYR A 144 1.68 9.76 23.10
C TYR A 144 1.28 10.89 24.04
N ASP A 145 -0.01 10.98 24.39
CA ASP A 145 -0.59 12.05 25.21
C ASP A 145 0.13 12.22 26.58
N ASN A 146 0.69 11.15 27.12
CA ASN A 146 1.41 11.14 28.40
C ASN A 146 2.95 11.13 28.28
N GLU A 147 3.49 11.11 27.07
CA GLU A 147 4.94 11.18 26.79
C GLU A 147 5.19 12.08 25.56
N PRO A 148 4.93 13.40 25.66
CA PRO A 148 4.97 14.31 24.52
C PRO A 148 6.38 14.52 23.95
N ASP A 149 7.43 14.28 24.75
CA ASP A 149 8.83 14.42 24.34
C ASP A 149 9.39 13.18 23.61
N VAL A 150 8.63 12.08 23.56
CA VAL A 150 9.07 10.82 22.96
C VAL A 150 8.46 10.64 21.57
N LEU A 151 9.26 10.97 20.56
CA LEU A 151 8.88 10.89 19.15
C LEU A 151 8.91 9.45 18.63
N ASN A 152 7.80 9.02 18.02
CA ASN A 152 7.66 7.75 17.32
C ASN A 152 7.47 8.03 15.82
N SER A 153 7.90 7.14 14.94
CA SER A 153 7.55 7.23 13.51
C SER A 153 7.33 5.90 12.83
N PHE A 154 6.59 5.94 11.72
CA PHE A 154 6.42 4.85 10.77
C PHE A 154 6.38 5.38 9.35
N ARG A 155 6.59 4.53 8.34
CA ARG A 155 6.58 4.94 6.93
C ARG A 155 5.65 4.07 6.10
N ILE A 156 4.91 4.72 5.20
CA ILE A 156 4.02 4.07 4.23
C ILE A 156 4.43 4.48 2.82
N GLY A 157 4.60 3.47 1.96
CA GLY A 157 4.86 3.66 0.54
C GLY A 157 3.57 3.57 -0.28
N THR A 158 3.36 4.55 -1.16
CA THR A 158 2.18 4.61 -2.04
C THR A 158 2.58 4.86 -3.49
N TYR A 159 1.79 4.29 -4.41
CA TYR A 159 2.03 4.32 -5.86
C TYR A 159 0.88 5.07 -6.53
N HIS A 160 1.19 6.17 -7.21
CA HIS A 160 0.21 7.16 -7.64
C HIS A 160 0.13 7.32 -9.16
N ILE A 161 -1.07 7.59 -9.65
CA ILE A 161 -1.34 8.21 -10.94
C ILE A 161 -2.22 9.43 -10.70
N MET A 162 -1.64 10.62 -10.83
CA MET A 162 -2.31 11.90 -10.60
C MET A 162 -2.48 12.65 -11.93
N SER A 163 -3.55 13.43 -12.04
CA SER A 163 -3.75 14.42 -13.10
C SER A 163 -3.98 15.79 -12.47
N LEU A 164 -3.12 16.74 -12.83
CA LEU A 164 -3.18 18.12 -12.38
C LEU A 164 -3.66 19.03 -13.51
N ALA A 165 -4.40 20.08 -13.15
CA ALA A 165 -4.75 21.19 -14.02
C ALA A 165 -4.30 22.51 -13.36
N LYS A 166 -3.94 23.50 -14.17
CA LYS A 166 -3.58 24.82 -13.68
C LYS A 166 -4.80 25.74 -13.64
N LEU A 167 -5.05 26.36 -12.48
CA LEU A 167 -6.14 27.30 -12.24
C LEU A 167 -5.55 28.61 -11.69
N GLY A 168 -5.46 29.63 -12.54
CA GLY A 168 -4.63 30.80 -12.27
C GLY A 168 -3.16 30.37 -12.13
N ASP A 169 -2.50 30.75 -11.05
CA ASP A 169 -1.12 30.33 -10.75
C ASP A 169 -1.01 29.02 -9.97
N LYS A 170 -2.12 28.50 -9.44
CA LYS A 170 -2.13 27.26 -8.64
C LYS A 170 -2.30 26.01 -9.51
N TRP A 171 -1.63 24.92 -9.13
CA TRP A 171 -1.93 23.58 -9.62
C TRP A 171 -2.96 22.90 -8.70
N ILE A 172 -4.01 22.32 -9.27
CA ILE A 172 -5.06 21.60 -8.54
C ILE A 172 -5.20 20.16 -9.05
N ILE A 173 -5.55 19.26 -8.15
CA ILE A 173 -5.79 17.84 -8.41
C ILE A 173 -7.16 17.68 -9.07
N ASN A 174 -7.17 17.39 -10.36
CA ASN A 174 -8.38 16.98 -11.09
C ASN A 174 -8.66 15.48 -10.90
N LYS A 175 -7.63 14.68 -10.58
CA LYS A 175 -7.75 13.23 -10.41
C LYS A 175 -6.54 12.65 -9.67
N GLU A 176 -6.77 11.74 -8.75
CA GLU A 176 -5.73 10.99 -8.05
C GLU A 176 -6.16 9.52 -7.96
N TRP A 177 -5.27 8.60 -8.31
CA TRP A 177 -5.46 7.16 -8.11
C TRP A 177 -4.25 6.58 -7.38
N TYR A 178 -4.50 6.04 -6.20
CA TYR A 178 -3.59 5.15 -5.46
C TYR A 178 -4.43 4.16 -4.65
N LYS A 179 -3.79 3.13 -4.11
CA LYS A 179 -4.42 2.24 -3.14
C LYS A 179 -4.22 2.81 -1.74
N ASP A 180 -5.26 3.44 -1.19
CA ASP A 180 -5.22 4.02 0.14
C ASP A 180 -5.28 2.92 1.24
N PRO A 181 -4.30 2.82 2.17
CA PRO A 181 -4.41 1.94 3.34
C PRO A 181 -5.50 2.34 4.34
N PHE A 182 -6.07 3.54 4.25
CA PHE A 182 -7.06 4.11 5.16
C PHE A 182 -8.47 4.19 4.54
N GLY A 183 -8.71 3.54 3.39
CA GLY A 183 -9.98 3.60 2.67
C GLY A 183 -11.19 2.91 3.33
N ASP A 184 -10.94 2.00 4.28
CA ASP A 184 -11.96 1.34 5.13
C ASP A 184 -12.21 2.21 6.39
N SER A 185 -13.46 2.34 6.85
CA SER A 185 -13.77 3.11 8.07
C SER A 185 -13.26 2.46 9.36
N LEU A 186 -12.80 3.30 10.29
CA LEU A 186 -12.54 2.94 11.69
C LEU A 186 -13.78 3.30 12.54
N ASP A 187 -14.67 2.33 12.69
CA ASP A 187 -15.91 2.48 13.48
C ASP A 187 -15.63 2.31 14.99
N LEU A 188 -15.59 3.42 15.74
CA LEU A 188 -15.33 3.42 17.18
C LEU A 188 -16.60 3.22 18.02
N GLU A 189 -16.47 2.48 19.13
CA GLU A 189 -17.46 2.39 20.20
C GLU A 189 -16.86 2.99 21.48
N LYS A 190 -17.43 4.10 21.96
CA LYS A 190 -16.81 4.97 22.98
C LYS A 190 -16.30 4.24 24.23
N LEU A 191 -17.10 3.36 24.83
CA LEU A 191 -16.71 2.62 26.04
C LEU A 191 -15.52 1.67 25.84
N LYS A 192 -15.28 1.19 24.60
CA LYS A 192 -14.11 0.37 24.28
C LYS A 192 -12.86 1.22 24.12
N VAL A 193 -12.99 2.39 23.49
CA VAL A 193 -11.89 3.34 23.24
C VAL A 193 -11.15 3.69 24.53
N ASP A 194 -11.87 4.12 25.58
CA ASP A 194 -11.27 4.48 26.87
C ASP A 194 -10.42 3.33 27.44
N SER A 195 -10.96 2.10 27.44
CA SER A 195 -10.26 0.91 27.97
C SER A 195 -9.02 0.52 27.16
N ILE A 196 -9.01 0.76 25.85
CA ILE A 196 -7.89 0.50 24.95
C ILE A 196 -6.81 1.56 25.19
N LYS A 197 -7.19 2.84 25.15
CA LYS A 197 -6.31 3.99 25.42
C LYS A 197 -5.61 3.88 26.78
N THR A 198 -6.34 3.61 27.86
CA THR A 198 -5.76 3.43 29.20
C THR A 198 -4.77 2.27 29.25
N HIS A 199 -5.03 1.16 28.54
CA HIS A 199 -4.09 0.05 28.50
C HIS A 199 -2.81 0.39 27.73
N ILE A 200 -2.93 1.04 26.56
CA ILE A 200 -1.78 1.43 25.73
C ILE A 200 -0.89 2.43 26.47
N LEU A 201 -1.47 3.50 27.02
CA LEU A 201 -0.73 4.56 27.71
C LEU A 201 0.02 4.10 28.98
N SER A 202 -0.42 2.99 29.58
CA SER A 202 0.23 2.38 30.76
C SER A 202 1.30 1.34 30.43
N GLN A 203 1.56 1.03 29.15
CA GLN A 203 2.63 0.11 28.79
C GLN A 203 3.99 0.84 28.67
N PRO A 204 5.10 0.21 29.13
CA PRO A 204 6.44 0.73 28.94
C PRO A 204 7.00 0.40 27.54
N PRO A 205 8.13 1.01 27.14
CA PRO A 205 8.93 0.56 26.01
C PRO A 205 9.33 -0.92 26.17
N ARG A 206 9.53 -1.63 25.05
CA ARG A 206 10.00 -3.03 25.07
C ARG A 206 11.46 -3.12 24.62
N ASP A 207 12.27 -3.82 25.40
CA ASP A 207 13.65 -4.12 25.04
C ASP A 207 13.73 -5.34 24.09
N PHE A 208 14.56 -5.19 23.06
CA PHE A 208 14.88 -6.20 22.04
C PHE A 208 16.40 -6.40 21.87
N SER A 209 17.23 -5.88 22.77
CA SER A 209 18.68 -6.02 22.78
C SER A 209 19.15 -7.48 22.67
N THR A 210 18.42 -8.40 23.33
CA THR A 210 18.73 -9.84 23.40
C THR A 210 18.10 -10.68 22.29
N LEU A 211 17.60 -10.06 21.19
CA LEU A 211 17.11 -10.84 20.05
C LEU A 211 18.23 -11.67 19.41
N ASN A 212 17.89 -12.88 18.96
CA ASN A 212 18.83 -13.72 18.23
C ASN A 212 19.16 -13.15 16.83
N GLU A 213 20.34 -13.49 16.32
CA GLU A 213 20.84 -12.95 15.04
C GLU A 213 19.95 -13.28 13.84
N ARG A 214 19.20 -14.38 13.88
CA ARG A 214 18.25 -14.73 12.80
C ARG A 214 17.04 -13.79 12.80
N ARG A 215 16.55 -13.35 13.96
CA ARG A 215 15.51 -12.31 14.08
C ARG A 215 16.02 -10.94 13.63
N LYS A 216 17.25 -10.55 14.03
CA LYS A 216 17.91 -9.33 13.53
C LYS A 216 18.08 -9.34 12.01
N GLY A 217 18.53 -10.45 11.44
CA GLY A 217 18.65 -10.61 9.98
C GLY A 217 17.31 -10.54 9.24
N ALA A 218 16.22 -11.01 9.85
CA ALA A 218 14.86 -10.84 9.33
C ALA A 218 14.42 -9.36 9.32
N MET A 219 14.76 -8.59 10.36
CA MET A 219 14.49 -7.14 10.41
C MET A 219 15.28 -6.37 9.35
N ASP A 220 16.59 -6.59 9.24
CA ASP A 220 17.45 -5.95 8.23
C ASP A 220 16.91 -6.18 6.80
N TYR A 221 16.51 -7.41 6.50
CA TYR A 221 15.89 -7.72 5.21
C TYR A 221 14.57 -6.96 5.00
N ALA A 222 13.71 -6.91 6.03
CA ALA A 222 12.42 -6.25 5.96
C ALA A 222 12.58 -4.73 5.70
N PHE A 223 13.46 -4.05 6.43
CA PHE A 223 13.70 -2.61 6.27
C PHE A 223 14.32 -2.27 4.90
N ARG A 224 15.22 -3.13 4.39
CA ARG A 224 15.88 -2.91 3.10
C ARG A 224 14.95 -3.06 1.90
N TYR A 225 13.99 -3.99 1.96
CA TYR A 225 13.24 -4.43 0.77
C TYR A 225 11.74 -4.14 0.79
N CYS A 226 11.22 -3.42 1.78
CA CYS A 226 9.80 -3.01 1.89
C CYS A 226 9.33 -1.94 0.87
N GLY A 227 9.86 -1.99 -0.36
CA GLY A 227 9.39 -1.19 -1.48
C GLY A 227 9.43 0.32 -1.25
N ALA A 228 8.35 1.02 -1.57
CA ALA A 228 8.22 2.45 -1.40
C ALA A 228 8.18 2.91 0.08
N ALA A 229 8.13 2.01 1.06
CA ALA A 229 8.23 2.35 2.49
C ALA A 229 9.66 2.25 3.06
N SER A 230 10.64 1.76 2.28
CA SER A 230 12.04 1.79 2.71
C SER A 230 12.59 3.22 2.72
N GLU A 231 13.74 3.41 3.37
CA GLU A 231 14.44 4.69 3.38
C GLU A 231 15.09 4.98 2.02
N GLU A 232 15.39 6.25 1.76
CA GLU A 232 16.03 6.69 0.51
C GLU A 232 17.40 6.01 0.28
N ILE A 233 18.11 5.65 1.34
CA ILE A 233 19.37 4.88 1.27
C ILE A 233 19.19 3.47 0.68
N PHE A 234 17.97 2.93 0.70
CA PHE A 234 17.58 1.65 0.10
C PHE A 234 16.84 1.85 -1.24
N GLU A 235 16.80 3.09 -1.75
CA GLU A 235 16.30 3.51 -3.06
C GLU A 235 14.86 3.11 -3.39
N PHE A 236 14.02 2.83 -2.39
CA PHE A 236 12.61 2.45 -2.53
C PHE A 236 12.39 1.19 -3.38
N LYS A 237 13.19 0.14 -3.16
CA LYS A 237 13.27 -1.08 -4.00
C LYS A 237 12.75 -2.35 -3.32
N TYR A 238 12.10 -3.20 -4.12
CA TYR A 238 11.91 -4.63 -3.84
C TYR A 238 13.17 -5.45 -4.18
N ASN A 239 13.26 -6.67 -3.66
CA ASN A 239 14.38 -7.57 -3.96
C ASN A 239 14.24 -8.22 -5.36
N LYS A 240 15.09 -7.79 -6.30
CA LYS A 240 15.11 -8.26 -7.70
C LYS A 240 15.35 -9.76 -7.92
N LYS A 241 15.76 -10.53 -6.88
CA LYS A 241 15.84 -12.00 -6.97
C LYS A 241 14.47 -12.68 -7.04
N TYR A 242 13.42 -11.99 -6.58
CA TYR A 242 12.06 -12.48 -6.52
C TYR A 242 11.16 -11.68 -7.45
N ARG A 243 10.15 -12.32 -8.03
CA ARG A 243 9.10 -11.63 -8.76
C ARG A 243 8.31 -10.75 -7.79
N ASP A 244 8.03 -9.54 -8.23
CA ASP A 244 7.06 -8.63 -7.61
C ASP A 244 5.65 -9.10 -7.99
N TYR A 245 4.88 -9.57 -7.01
CA TYR A 245 3.50 -10.00 -7.20
C TYR A 245 2.48 -8.93 -6.76
N ASN A 246 2.88 -7.69 -6.49
CA ASN A 246 1.94 -6.63 -6.09
C ASN A 246 0.79 -6.41 -7.08
N PRO A 247 1.00 -6.49 -8.42
CA PRO A 247 -0.09 -6.37 -9.39
C PRO A 247 -1.02 -7.60 -9.45
N GLU A 248 -0.57 -8.77 -8.96
CA GLU A 248 -1.22 -10.08 -9.16
C GLU A 248 -1.83 -10.64 -7.87
N GLY A 249 -1.38 -10.17 -6.71
CA GLY A 249 -1.78 -10.65 -5.39
C GLY A 249 -0.80 -11.66 -4.79
N GLY A 250 -0.82 -11.77 -3.45
CA GLY A 250 0.05 -12.68 -2.69
C GLY A 250 1.39 -12.08 -2.24
N ASP A 251 1.76 -10.90 -2.71
CA ASP A 251 3.11 -10.36 -2.46
C ASP A 251 3.46 -10.13 -0.97
N CYS A 252 2.47 -9.85 -0.12
CA CYS A 252 2.65 -9.82 1.33
C CYS A 252 3.18 -11.16 1.91
N ALA A 253 2.72 -12.30 1.41
CA ALA A 253 3.20 -13.62 1.82
C ALA A 253 4.53 -13.97 1.14
N ASN A 254 4.71 -13.57 -0.11
CA ASN A 254 6.00 -13.65 -0.82
C ASN A 254 7.11 -12.93 -0.03
N PHE A 255 6.85 -11.70 0.41
CA PHE A 255 7.78 -10.89 1.17
C PHE A 255 7.99 -11.42 2.60
N ALA A 256 6.93 -11.84 3.29
CA ALA A 256 7.08 -12.54 4.59
C ALA A 256 7.95 -13.81 4.45
N SER A 257 7.78 -14.56 3.36
CA SER A 257 8.60 -15.73 3.06
C SER A 257 10.05 -15.38 2.75
N GLN A 258 10.29 -14.30 2.00
CA GLN A 258 11.63 -13.75 1.75
C GLN A 258 12.32 -13.31 3.04
N ILE A 259 11.61 -12.59 3.94
CA ILE A 259 12.13 -12.17 5.26
C ILE A 259 12.59 -13.39 6.06
N LEU A 260 11.79 -14.46 6.13
CA LEU A 260 12.15 -15.69 6.83
C LEU A 260 13.29 -16.46 6.15
N TYR A 261 13.34 -16.50 4.82
CA TYR A 261 14.36 -17.23 4.08
C TYR A 261 15.71 -16.50 4.05
N GLU A 262 15.76 -15.31 3.45
CA GLU A 262 16.98 -14.54 3.22
C GLU A 262 17.50 -13.91 4.52
N GLY A 263 16.61 -13.34 5.33
CA GLY A 263 16.97 -12.73 6.61
C GLY A 263 17.04 -13.77 7.74
N GLY A 264 15.93 -14.44 7.99
CA GLY A 264 15.76 -15.43 9.07
C GLY A 264 16.46 -16.78 8.87
N LYS A 265 17.12 -17.01 7.73
CA LYS A 265 17.89 -18.23 7.40
C LYS A 265 17.12 -19.55 7.54
N PHE A 266 15.79 -19.52 7.40
CA PHE A 266 14.99 -20.75 7.33
C PHE A 266 15.34 -21.55 6.07
N LYS A 267 15.29 -22.89 6.13
CA LYS A 267 15.52 -23.73 4.94
C LYS A 267 14.22 -23.86 4.12
N LYS A 268 14.30 -23.71 2.80
CA LYS A 268 13.21 -24.06 1.86
C LYS A 268 12.99 -25.58 1.85
N ASN A 269 11.79 -26.02 1.47
CA ASN A 269 11.50 -27.42 1.15
C ASN A 269 10.39 -27.49 0.07
N GLY A 270 10.02 -28.69 -0.39
CA GLY A 270 9.03 -28.85 -1.47
C GLY A 270 7.63 -28.29 -1.17
N ALA A 271 7.29 -28.05 0.10
CA ALA A 271 6.03 -27.44 0.51
C ALA A 271 6.11 -25.90 0.56
N TRP A 272 7.25 -25.34 0.96
CA TRP A 272 7.49 -23.90 1.06
C TRP A 272 8.82 -23.53 0.40
N GLY A 273 8.70 -22.91 -0.78
CA GLY A 273 9.83 -22.46 -1.58
C GLY A 273 9.43 -21.57 -2.75
N TYR A 274 10.47 -20.95 -3.31
CA TYR A 274 10.50 -20.18 -4.55
C TYR A 274 11.77 -20.55 -5.34
N ASP A 275 11.63 -20.74 -6.65
CA ASP A 275 12.72 -20.95 -7.60
C ASP A 275 12.32 -20.45 -9.02
N SER A 276 13.06 -20.82 -10.06
CA SER A 276 12.81 -20.40 -11.45
C SER A 276 11.48 -20.92 -12.04
N SER A 277 10.87 -21.95 -11.45
CA SER A 277 9.54 -22.44 -11.83
C SER A 277 8.40 -21.66 -11.16
N GLY A 278 8.70 -20.90 -10.10
CA GLY A 278 7.76 -20.03 -9.38
C GLY A 278 7.75 -20.25 -7.87
N ALA A 279 6.65 -19.85 -7.23
CA ALA A 279 6.39 -20.02 -5.81
C ALA A 279 5.41 -21.16 -5.53
N THR A 280 5.67 -21.92 -4.46
CA THR A 280 4.65 -22.79 -3.84
C THR A 280 3.50 -21.98 -3.23
N ARG A 281 2.31 -22.60 -3.06
CA ARG A 281 1.18 -21.96 -2.36
C ARG A 281 1.56 -21.48 -0.95
N ALA A 282 2.36 -22.24 -0.21
CA ALA A 282 2.80 -21.81 1.13
C ALA A 282 3.71 -20.59 1.12
N TRP A 283 4.42 -20.34 0.01
CA TRP A 283 5.29 -19.17 -0.13
C TRP A 283 4.51 -17.90 -0.52
N LEU A 284 3.56 -18.02 -1.46
CA LEU A 284 2.93 -16.87 -2.12
C LEU A 284 1.48 -16.58 -1.67
N ASN A 285 0.74 -17.55 -1.13
CA ASN A 285 -0.64 -17.31 -0.70
C ASN A 285 -0.69 -17.06 0.82
N ALA A 286 -1.38 -16.00 1.26
CA ALA A 286 -1.41 -15.60 2.67
C ALA A 286 -2.01 -16.67 3.61
N ASP A 287 -3.10 -17.31 3.22
CA ASP A 287 -3.65 -18.45 3.98
C ASP A 287 -2.71 -19.67 3.93
N GLY A 288 -2.18 -20.00 2.75
CA GLY A 288 -1.20 -21.07 2.57
C GLY A 288 0.05 -20.89 3.44
N PHE A 289 0.56 -19.67 3.54
CA PHE A 289 1.68 -19.29 4.38
C PHE A 289 1.36 -19.49 5.86
N LYS A 290 0.27 -18.90 6.36
CA LYS A 290 -0.14 -19.04 7.77
C LYS A 290 -0.35 -20.51 8.14
N ASN A 291 -1.05 -21.26 7.30
CA ASN A 291 -1.34 -22.68 7.53
C ASN A 291 -0.09 -23.55 7.48
N TYR A 292 0.85 -23.30 6.55
CA TYR A 292 2.14 -23.98 6.53
C TYR A 292 2.98 -23.65 7.76
N MET A 293 3.11 -22.38 8.12
CA MET A 293 3.97 -21.95 9.23
C MET A 293 3.52 -22.57 10.55
N VAL A 294 2.21 -22.56 10.83
CA VAL A 294 1.63 -23.20 12.02
C VAL A 294 1.65 -24.73 11.90
N GLY A 295 1.16 -25.29 10.80
CA GLY A 295 1.03 -26.74 10.61
C GLY A 295 2.35 -27.52 10.50
N SER A 296 3.45 -26.84 10.14
CA SER A 296 4.81 -27.43 10.12
C SER A 296 5.57 -27.30 11.45
N GLY A 297 4.97 -26.67 12.48
CA GLY A 297 5.63 -26.39 13.76
C GLY A 297 6.69 -25.28 13.69
N ARG A 298 6.86 -24.59 12.55
CA ARG A 298 7.73 -23.41 12.43
C ARG A 298 7.19 -22.18 13.16
N ALA A 299 5.91 -22.20 13.53
CA ALA A 299 5.25 -21.14 14.25
C ALA A 299 4.10 -21.67 15.13
N SER A 300 3.66 -20.86 16.09
CA SER A 300 2.52 -21.15 16.98
C SER A 300 1.64 -19.90 17.16
N VAL A 301 0.35 -20.10 17.36
CA VAL A 301 -0.62 -19.01 17.53
C VAL A 301 -0.57 -18.51 18.98
N ILE A 302 -0.27 -17.22 19.17
CA ILE A 302 -0.29 -16.53 20.47
C ILE A 302 -1.73 -16.19 20.87
N ALA A 303 -2.51 -15.66 19.92
CA ALA A 303 -3.90 -15.26 20.11
C ALA A 303 -4.63 -15.17 18.77
N TYR A 304 -5.96 -15.30 18.81
CA TYR A 304 -6.84 -15.17 17.66
C TYR A 304 -8.17 -14.48 18.04
N GLY A 305 -8.66 -13.56 17.22
CA GLY A 305 -9.97 -12.93 17.40
C GLY A 305 -10.08 -11.52 16.81
N SER A 306 -11.12 -10.78 17.21
CA SER A 306 -11.24 -9.35 16.92
C SER A 306 -10.17 -8.55 17.68
N TYR A 307 -10.03 -7.26 17.35
CA TYR A 307 -9.05 -6.37 17.97
C TYR A 307 -9.12 -6.41 19.50
N GLU A 308 -10.32 -6.31 20.07
CA GLU A 308 -10.54 -6.28 21.53
C GLU A 308 -10.12 -7.57 22.23
N LYS A 309 -10.12 -8.71 21.53
CA LYS A 309 -9.66 -10.00 22.07
C LYS A 309 -8.14 -10.15 22.06
N VAL A 310 -7.44 -9.46 21.15
CA VAL A 310 -6.02 -9.74 20.86
C VAL A 310 -5.07 -8.58 21.19
N TYR A 311 -5.54 -7.33 21.34
CA TYR A 311 -4.65 -6.17 21.50
C TYR A 311 -3.73 -6.29 22.72
N LYS A 312 -4.21 -6.79 23.87
CA LYS A 312 -3.35 -7.07 25.04
C LYS A 312 -2.30 -8.15 24.76
N ALA A 313 -2.60 -9.10 23.86
CA ALA A 313 -1.68 -10.15 23.46
C ALA A 313 -0.66 -9.70 22.39
N SER A 314 -0.88 -8.59 21.67
CA SER A 314 0.08 -8.09 20.67
C SER A 314 1.40 -7.66 21.29
N TYR A 315 1.40 -7.24 22.56
CA TYR A 315 2.62 -6.95 23.33
C TYR A 315 3.55 -8.17 23.53
N LYS A 316 3.06 -9.39 23.27
CA LYS A 316 3.86 -10.63 23.28
C LYS A 316 4.58 -10.90 21.95
N LEU A 317 4.27 -10.17 20.87
CA LEU A 317 4.90 -10.35 19.57
C LEU A 317 6.35 -9.86 19.59
N LEU A 318 7.29 -10.68 19.12
CA LEU A 318 8.71 -10.31 18.99
C LEU A 318 9.06 -10.02 17.53
N PRO A 319 10.01 -9.13 17.21
CA PRO A 319 10.45 -8.90 15.83
C PRO A 319 10.85 -10.21 15.11
N GLY A 320 10.26 -10.46 13.95
CA GLY A 320 10.27 -11.73 13.22
C GLY A 320 9.01 -12.60 13.39
N ASP A 321 8.17 -12.33 14.39
CA ASP A 321 6.81 -12.87 14.47
C ASP A 321 5.93 -12.24 13.37
N PHE A 322 4.72 -12.75 13.13
CA PHE A 322 3.83 -12.15 12.12
C PHE A 322 2.38 -12.02 12.60
N VAL A 323 1.66 -11.10 11.96
CA VAL A 323 0.20 -10.93 12.07
C VAL A 323 -0.42 -11.36 10.75
N ALA A 324 -1.44 -12.23 10.82
CA ALA A 324 -2.26 -12.58 9.66
C ALA A 324 -3.68 -12.00 9.83
N TYR A 325 -4.17 -11.34 8.79
CA TYR A 325 -5.43 -10.60 8.81
C TYR A 325 -6.49 -11.41 8.06
N GLU A 326 -7.49 -11.89 8.77
CA GLU A 326 -8.60 -12.70 8.26
C GLU A 326 -9.81 -11.82 7.94
N LYS A 327 -10.36 -11.88 6.72
CA LYS A 327 -11.64 -11.26 6.35
C LYS A 327 -12.56 -12.34 5.78
N LYS A 328 -13.72 -12.56 6.40
CA LYS A 328 -14.70 -13.61 6.02
C LYS A 328 -14.19 -15.07 6.03
N GLY A 329 -13.15 -15.37 6.83
CA GLY A 329 -12.59 -16.72 6.98
C GLY A 329 -11.31 -16.96 6.17
N ASP A 330 -11.08 -16.18 5.12
CA ASP A 330 -9.83 -16.19 4.35
C ASP A 330 -8.78 -15.29 5.00
N ILE A 331 -7.50 -15.66 4.92
CA ILE A 331 -6.41 -14.74 5.24
C ILE A 331 -6.13 -13.84 4.03
N ASN A 332 -6.44 -12.56 4.17
CA ASN A 332 -6.27 -11.56 3.12
C ASN A 332 -4.86 -10.96 3.09
N HIS A 333 -4.14 -10.98 4.21
CA HIS A 333 -2.85 -10.31 4.34
C HIS A 333 -1.95 -10.91 5.43
N ILE A 334 -0.63 -10.70 5.27
CA ILE A 334 0.42 -11.03 6.24
C ILE A 334 1.29 -9.78 6.43
N SER A 335 1.62 -9.44 7.67
CA SER A 335 2.66 -8.46 7.99
C SER A 335 3.63 -9.01 9.03
N VAL A 336 4.93 -8.78 8.85
CA VAL A 336 5.97 -9.26 9.77
C VAL A 336 6.24 -8.18 10.80
N VAL A 337 6.28 -8.56 12.07
CA VAL A 337 6.62 -7.69 13.20
C VAL A 337 8.09 -7.33 13.09
N THR A 338 8.41 -6.04 13.12
CA THR A 338 9.76 -5.50 12.93
C THR A 338 10.22 -4.63 14.10
N GLY A 339 9.31 -4.25 15.00
CA GLY A 339 9.67 -3.48 16.18
C GLY A 339 8.53 -3.26 17.15
N ALA A 340 8.74 -2.27 18.02
CA ALA A 340 7.76 -1.73 18.92
C ALA A 340 7.97 -0.21 19.03
N ASP A 341 6.93 0.54 19.37
CA ASP A 341 7.04 1.96 19.69
C ASP A 341 7.41 2.20 21.17
N SER A 342 7.43 3.47 21.58
CA SER A 342 7.69 3.89 22.97
C SER A 342 6.72 3.32 24.00
N LYS A 343 5.50 2.94 23.63
CA LYS A 343 4.55 2.23 24.51
C LYS A 343 4.59 0.72 24.32
N GLY A 344 5.61 0.20 23.63
CA GLY A 344 5.74 -1.21 23.34
C GLY A 344 4.73 -1.72 22.30
N TYR A 345 3.92 -0.86 21.67
CA TYR A 345 2.90 -1.29 20.71
C TYR A 345 3.57 -1.92 19.48
N ALA A 346 3.06 -3.05 18.99
CA ALA A 346 3.75 -3.82 17.95
C ALA A 346 3.75 -3.11 16.58
N LEU A 347 4.92 -3.04 15.95
CA LEU A 347 5.11 -2.39 14.65
C LEU A 347 5.43 -3.46 13.59
N VAL A 348 4.85 -3.31 12.39
CA VAL A 348 4.93 -4.29 11.29
C VAL A 348 5.41 -3.67 9.97
N THR A 349 6.05 -4.52 9.16
CA THR A 349 6.58 -4.20 7.83
C THR A 349 6.02 -5.21 6.81
N CYS A 350 5.52 -4.74 5.67
CA CYS A 350 4.86 -5.58 4.64
C CYS A 350 4.77 -4.91 3.25
N HIS A 351 4.32 -5.66 2.25
CA HIS A 351 4.03 -5.20 0.86
C HIS A 351 2.52 -5.04 0.60
N ASN A 352 2.09 -4.92 -0.67
CA ASN A 352 0.72 -4.69 -1.18
C ASN A 352 0.09 -3.35 -0.84
N THR A 353 0.31 -2.83 0.37
CA THR A 353 0.55 -1.41 0.58
C THR A 353 1.81 -1.39 1.40
N ASP A 354 2.85 -0.72 0.90
CA ASP A 354 4.17 -0.84 1.52
C ASP A 354 4.17 -0.17 2.87
N ARG A 355 4.67 -0.90 3.87
CA ARG A 355 4.69 -0.46 5.27
C ARG A 355 6.04 -0.77 5.86
N ASN A 356 6.53 0.17 6.66
CA ASN A 356 7.75 0.04 7.45
C ASN A 356 7.47 0.54 8.87
N ASN A 357 7.59 -0.35 9.86
CA ASN A 357 7.29 -0.10 11.28
C ASN A 357 5.90 0.51 11.55
N VAL A 358 4.88 0.16 10.75
CA VAL A 358 3.51 0.68 10.93
C VAL A 358 2.82 -0.05 12.09
N PRO A 359 2.05 0.64 12.97
CA PRO A 359 1.27 -0.02 14.02
C PRO A 359 0.37 -1.13 13.45
N TRP A 360 0.42 -2.31 14.06
CA TRP A 360 -0.09 -3.56 13.46
C TRP A 360 -1.58 -3.55 13.05
N ASP A 361 -2.41 -2.73 13.68
CA ASP A 361 -3.85 -2.59 13.40
C ASP A 361 -4.20 -1.38 12.51
N LEU A 362 -3.25 -0.47 12.26
CA LEU A 362 -3.49 0.73 11.47
C LEU A 362 -3.83 0.33 10.02
N GLY A 363 -4.91 0.86 9.45
CA GLY A 363 -5.44 0.43 8.15
C GLY A 363 -5.97 -1.01 8.11
N TRP A 364 -6.29 -1.62 9.26
CA TRP A 364 -6.84 -2.99 9.37
C TRP A 364 -8.08 -3.08 10.27
N SER A 365 -8.79 -1.98 10.48
CA SER A 365 -9.77 -1.84 11.57
C SER A 365 -11.25 -2.10 11.23
N ASP A 366 -11.58 -2.62 10.05
CA ASP A 366 -12.95 -3.11 9.77
C ASP A 366 -13.32 -4.17 10.81
N LYS A 367 -14.49 -4.06 11.45
CA LYS A 367 -14.98 -4.99 12.48
C LYS A 367 -15.08 -6.45 12.01
N LYS A 368 -15.02 -6.70 10.70
CA LYS A 368 -14.97 -8.04 10.07
C LYS A 368 -13.57 -8.64 10.01
N ILE A 369 -12.52 -7.87 10.33
CA ILE A 369 -11.15 -8.36 10.45
C ILE A 369 -11.00 -9.09 11.77
N LYS A 370 -10.44 -10.30 11.68
CA LYS A 370 -9.84 -11.00 12.82
C LYS A 370 -8.34 -11.10 12.59
N TYR A 371 -7.58 -11.15 13.67
CA TYR A 371 -6.14 -11.18 13.63
C TYR A 371 -5.65 -12.49 14.24
N TRP A 372 -4.70 -13.12 13.56
CA TRP A 372 -3.90 -14.21 14.10
C TRP A 372 -2.55 -13.61 14.50
N LEU A 373 -2.25 -13.61 15.80
CA LEU A 373 -0.94 -13.20 16.31
C LEU A 373 -0.07 -14.45 16.38
N VAL A 374 1.02 -14.52 15.61
CA VAL A 374 1.74 -15.78 15.37
C VAL A 374 3.22 -15.67 15.73
N ARG A 375 3.64 -16.43 16.74
CA ARG A 375 5.03 -16.59 17.19
C ARG A 375 5.80 -17.45 16.19
N VAL A 376 6.92 -16.97 15.67
CA VAL A 376 7.81 -17.78 14.81
C VAL A 376 8.94 -18.40 15.63
N HIS A 377 9.27 -19.66 15.35
CA HIS A 377 10.33 -20.41 16.00
C HIS A 377 11.63 -20.32 15.19
N TYR A 378 12.42 -19.30 15.50
CA TYR A 378 13.75 -19.02 14.95
C TYR A 378 14.85 -19.83 15.65
#